data_AF-A0A1V6NY07-F1
#
_entry.id   AF-A0A1V6NY07-F1
#
_cell.length_a   1.000
_cell.length_b   1.000
_cell.length_c   1.000
_cell.angle_alpha   90.00
_cell.angle_beta   90.00
_cell.angle_gamma   90.00
#
_symmetry.space_group_name_H-M   'P 1'
#
loop_
_entity.id
_entity.type
_entity.pdbx_description
1 polymer ?
#
loop_
_entity_poly.entity_id
_entity_poly.type
_entity_poly.pdbx_seq_one_letter_code
_entity_poly.pdbx_strand_id
1 'polypeptide(L)'
;MNRLVSPQCLKCLTFRAGKCAGKIGKRLVATDAPIKRKDKQEGDISSVFSTFSGRKSAPLPDRFRDLKRNLTVGFEEEIQKSWDDLVETLKVRTQEVATKREAIIPQLNFSDIQAGNVSPANIEAIRRTGVAVIRGVVPKGVAEDLLADVRQYFDGHSFTGFPSDAEKKVVALVQSSSNL
;
A
#
# COMPACT_ATOMS: atom_id res chain seq x y z
N MET A 1 20.63 0.98 -12.01
CA MET A 1 20.66 2.45 -11.83
C MET A 1 19.66 3.08 -12.80
N ASN A 2 18.43 3.36 -12.34
CA ASN A 2 17.39 3.97 -13.18
C ASN A 2 17.65 5.48 -13.29
N ARG A 3 18.28 5.93 -14.37
CA ARG A 3 18.46 7.37 -14.65
C ARG A 3 17.15 7.94 -15.20
N LEU A 4 16.65 9.01 -14.57
CA LEU A 4 15.50 9.76 -15.07
C LEU A 4 15.93 10.55 -16.32
N VAL A 5 15.36 10.25 -17.49
CA VAL A 5 15.70 10.90 -18.76
C VAL A 5 14.66 11.99 -19.07
N SER A 6 15.11 13.12 -19.62
CA SER A 6 14.23 14.24 -20.00
C SER A 6 13.09 13.80 -20.93
N PRO A 7 11.85 14.30 -20.76
CA PRO A 7 10.70 13.96 -21.61
C PRO A 7 10.92 14.22 -23.10
N GLN A 8 11.77 15.20 -23.44
CA GLN A 8 12.11 15.50 -24.82
C GLN A 8 12.96 14.40 -25.47
N CYS A 9 13.77 13.67 -24.69
CA CYS A 9 14.55 12.56 -25.21
C CYS A 9 13.67 11.35 -25.54
N LEU A 10 12.55 11.15 -24.83
CA LEU A 10 11.58 10.08 -25.11
C LEU A 10 10.91 10.22 -26.49
N LYS A 11 10.91 11.43 -27.06
CA LYS A 11 10.39 11.72 -28.41
C LYS A 11 11.47 11.69 -29.50
N CYS A 12 12.75 11.56 -29.14
CA CYS A 12 13.86 11.58 -30.07
C CYS A 12 14.13 10.17 -30.64
N LEU A 13 14.09 10.04 -31.97
CA LEU A 13 14.32 8.76 -32.67
C LEU A 13 15.71 8.18 -32.38
N THR A 14 16.74 9.02 -32.30
CA THR A 14 18.13 8.60 -32.04
C THR A 14 18.33 8.05 -30.62
N PHE A 15 17.59 8.60 -29.65
CA PHE A 15 17.57 8.09 -28.27
C PHE A 15 16.81 6.75 -28.18
N ARG A 16 15.64 6.65 -28.84
CA ARG A 16 14.85 5.40 -28.89
C ARG A 16 15.59 4.27 -29.61
N ALA A 17 16.46 4.60 -30.57
CA ALA A 17 17.32 3.65 -31.27
C ALA A 17 18.59 3.25 -30.47
N GLY A 18 18.75 3.72 -29.22
CA GLY A 18 19.87 3.35 -28.35
C GLY A 18 21.22 3.99 -28.69
N LYS A 19 21.26 4.89 -29.67
CA LYS A 19 22.50 5.53 -30.17
C LYS A 19 22.86 6.82 -29.40
N CYS A 20 22.12 7.16 -28.36
CA CYS A 20 22.33 8.34 -27.51
C CYS A 20 21.95 8.01 -26.07
N ALA A 21 22.75 8.44 -25.10
CA ALA A 21 22.53 8.17 -23.67
C ALA A 21 21.42 9.03 -23.02
N GLY A 22 20.89 10.02 -23.75
CA GLY A 22 19.84 10.93 -23.27
C GLY A 22 20.33 11.99 -22.28
N LYS A 23 19.61 13.10 -22.19
CA LYS A 23 19.88 14.15 -21.19
C LYS A 23 19.13 13.84 -19.90
N ILE A 24 19.78 14.05 -18.76
CA ILE A 24 19.17 13.85 -17.44
C ILE A 24 17.99 14.83 -17.28
N GLY A 25 16.82 14.29 -16.96
CA GLY A 25 15.64 15.09 -16.65
C GLY A 25 15.71 15.62 -15.21
N LYS A 26 15.36 16.88 -14.99
CA LYS A 26 15.09 17.38 -13.63
C LYS A 26 13.81 16.70 -13.12
N ARG A 27 13.82 16.20 -11.88
CA ARG A 27 12.66 15.64 -11.21
C ARG A 27 11.62 16.76 -11.04
N LEU A 28 10.51 16.68 -11.75
CA LEU A 28 9.38 17.58 -11.51
C LEU A 28 8.69 17.12 -10.23
N VAL A 29 8.76 17.96 -9.20
CA VAL A 29 7.98 17.81 -7.98
C VAL A 29 6.52 18.01 -8.36
N ALA A 30 5.61 17.19 -7.82
CA ALA A 30 4.18 17.38 -7.99
C ALA A 30 3.82 18.82 -7.61
N THR A 31 3.09 19.52 -8.47
CA THR A 31 2.56 20.85 -8.19
C THR A 31 1.75 20.82 -6.91
N ASP A 32 2.16 21.62 -5.91
CA ASP A 32 1.33 21.98 -4.75
C ASP A 32 0.10 22.73 -5.27
N ALA A 33 -0.99 22.00 -5.51
CA ALA A 33 -2.28 22.62 -5.61
C ALA A 33 -2.67 23.05 -4.19
N PRO A 34 -3.04 24.31 -3.94
CA PRO A 34 -3.59 24.70 -2.65
C PRO A 34 -4.93 23.98 -2.46
N ILE A 35 -4.89 22.84 -1.76
CA ILE A 35 -6.08 22.17 -1.26
C ILE A 35 -6.64 23.10 -0.18
N LYS A 36 -7.67 23.90 -0.50
CA LYS A 36 -8.54 24.47 0.51
C LYS A 36 -9.20 23.30 1.25
N ARG A 37 -8.57 22.84 2.33
CA ARG A 37 -9.17 21.85 3.23
C ARG A 37 -10.36 22.55 3.88
N LYS A 38 -11.56 22.22 3.42
CA LYS A 38 -12.78 22.50 4.18
C LYS A 38 -12.65 21.72 5.48
N ASP A 39 -12.89 22.37 6.62
CA ASP A 39 -12.77 21.73 7.94
C ASP A 39 -13.50 20.41 7.92
N LYS A 40 -12.71 19.34 7.99
CA LYS A 40 -13.17 17.97 7.86
C LYS A 40 -13.72 17.60 9.23
N GLN A 41 -15.00 17.24 9.30
CA GLN A 41 -15.54 16.68 10.54
C GLN A 41 -14.71 15.45 10.90
N GLU A 42 -14.08 15.52 12.06
CA GLU A 42 -13.21 14.49 12.62
C GLU A 42 -14.04 13.21 12.82
N GLY A 43 -13.50 12.05 12.44
CA GLY A 43 -14.10 10.74 12.72
C GLY A 43 -15.00 10.11 11.64
N ASP A 44 -15.43 10.82 10.58
CA ASP A 44 -16.20 10.21 9.47
C ASP A 44 -15.40 10.14 8.15
N ILE A 45 -14.94 8.94 7.79
CA ILE A 45 -14.22 8.67 6.54
C ILE A 45 -15.12 8.24 5.39
N SER A 46 -16.44 8.09 5.61
CA SER A 46 -17.40 7.61 4.60
C SER A 46 -17.47 8.52 3.37
N SER A 47 -17.26 9.83 3.56
CA SER A 47 -17.26 10.83 2.50
C SER A 47 -16.07 10.71 1.53
N VAL A 48 -14.99 10.04 1.93
CA VAL A 48 -13.77 9.89 1.13
C VAL A 48 -13.80 8.59 0.31
N PHE A 49 -14.55 7.59 0.77
CA PHE A 49 -14.59 6.27 0.15
C PHE A 49 -15.98 6.01 -0.44
N SER A 50 -16.12 6.27 -1.75
CA SER A 50 -17.34 6.00 -2.51
C SER A 50 -17.82 4.55 -2.36
N THR A 51 -16.90 3.60 -2.16
CA THR A 51 -17.18 2.17 -1.93
C THR A 51 -18.08 1.91 -0.72
N PHE A 52 -18.00 2.70 0.35
CA PHE A 52 -18.84 2.51 1.55
C PHE A 52 -20.22 3.17 1.42
N SER A 53 -20.40 4.07 0.45
CA SER A 53 -21.61 4.88 0.31
C SER A 53 -22.73 4.22 -0.52
N GLY A 54 -22.50 3.03 -1.05
CA GLY A 54 -23.45 2.33 -1.96
C GLY A 54 -23.70 3.04 -3.29
N ARG A 55 -23.03 4.18 -3.56
CA ARG A 55 -23.21 4.94 -4.79
C ARG A 55 -22.47 4.26 -5.93
N LYS A 56 -23.19 3.98 -7.02
CA LYS A 56 -22.58 3.56 -8.28
C LYS A 56 -21.70 4.71 -8.80
N SER A 57 -20.40 4.44 -8.93
CA SER A 57 -19.46 5.41 -9.49
C SER A 57 -19.84 5.70 -10.95
N ALA A 58 -19.76 6.97 -11.36
CA ALA A 58 -19.94 7.32 -12.76
C ALA A 58 -18.88 6.61 -13.63
N PRO A 59 -19.19 6.29 -14.89
CA PRO A 59 -18.21 5.73 -15.81
C PRO A 59 -16.94 6.58 -15.83
N LEU A 60 -15.78 5.92 -15.78
CA LEU A 60 -14.50 6.61 -15.85
C LEU A 60 -14.37 7.32 -17.22
N PRO A 61 -13.73 8.50 -17.27
CA PRO A 61 -13.50 9.21 -18.52
C PRO A 61 -12.83 8.37 -19.60
N ASP A 62 -13.20 8.64 -20.86
CA ASP A 62 -12.75 7.90 -22.06
C ASP A 62 -11.24 7.76 -22.20
N ARG A 63 -10.45 8.70 -21.67
CA ARG A 63 -8.98 8.62 -21.63
C ARG A 63 -8.46 7.30 -21.03
N PHE A 64 -9.20 6.67 -20.12
CA PHE A 64 -8.81 5.40 -19.50
C PHE A 64 -8.99 4.21 -20.44
N ARG A 65 -9.97 4.27 -21.36
CA ARG A 65 -10.11 3.30 -22.45
C ARG A 65 -8.95 3.45 -23.43
N ASP A 66 -8.63 4.67 -23.82
CA ASP A 66 -7.54 4.94 -24.75
C ASP A 66 -6.18 4.55 -24.14
N LEU A 67 -6.01 4.79 -22.84
CA LEU A 67 -4.85 4.30 -22.09
C LEU A 67 -4.74 2.78 -22.12
N LYS A 68 -5.83 2.04 -21.87
CA LYS A 68 -5.83 0.58 -21.96
C LYS A 68 -5.42 0.10 -23.35
N ARG A 69 -5.98 0.69 -24.41
CA ARG A 69 -5.59 0.37 -25.79
C ARG A 69 -4.10 0.62 -26.02
N ASN A 70 -3.60 1.78 -25.61
CA ASN A 70 -2.18 2.14 -25.78
C ASN A 70 -1.22 1.21 -25.02
N LEU A 71 -1.66 0.59 -23.93
CA LEU A 71 -0.87 -0.37 -23.16
C LEU A 71 -0.89 -1.79 -23.76
N THR A 72 -1.91 -2.13 -24.55
CA THR A 72 -2.12 -3.50 -25.05
C THR A 72 -1.78 -3.67 -26.53
N VAL A 73 -1.81 -2.60 -27.33
CA VAL A 73 -1.59 -2.69 -28.78
C VAL A 73 -0.24 -3.32 -29.12
N GLY A 74 -0.28 -4.39 -29.92
CA GLY A 74 0.90 -5.12 -30.38
C GLY A 74 1.41 -6.19 -29.42
N PHE A 75 0.71 -6.43 -28.31
CA PHE A 75 1.02 -7.46 -27.31
C PHE A 75 -0.24 -8.22 -26.84
N GLU A 76 -1.31 -8.22 -27.64
CA GLU A 76 -2.62 -8.73 -27.23
C GLU A 76 -2.56 -10.22 -26.87
N GLU A 77 -1.88 -11.03 -27.69
CA GLU A 77 -1.73 -12.47 -27.47
C GLU A 77 -0.82 -12.77 -26.28
N GLU A 78 0.29 -12.04 -26.12
CA GLU A 78 1.21 -12.20 -24.99
C GLU A 78 0.57 -11.83 -23.66
N ILE A 79 -0.25 -10.77 -23.65
CA ILE A 79 -1.00 -10.36 -22.47
C ILE A 79 -2.04 -11.40 -22.12
N GLN A 80 -2.79 -11.92 -23.10
CA GLN A 80 -3.78 -12.97 -22.87
C GLN A 80 -3.11 -14.23 -22.31
N LYS A 81 -2.01 -14.68 -22.93
CA LYS A 81 -1.25 -15.84 -22.45
C LYS A 81 -0.71 -15.63 -21.04
N SER A 82 -0.07 -14.49 -20.78
CA SER A 82 0.46 -14.16 -19.45
C SER A 82 -0.64 -14.08 -18.40
N TRP A 83 -1.85 -13.68 -18.79
CA TRP A 83 -3.02 -13.67 -17.90
C TRP A 83 -3.49 -15.07 -17.57
N ASP A 84 -3.59 -15.96 -18.56
CA ASP A 84 -4.00 -17.34 -18.36
C ASP A 84 -3.00 -18.10 -17.47
N ASP A 85 -1.70 -17.91 -17.71
CA ASP A 85 -0.63 -18.46 -16.87
C ASP A 85 -0.69 -17.92 -15.42
N LEU A 86 -1.01 -16.63 -15.26
CA LEU A 86 -1.21 -16.01 -13.95
C LEU A 86 -2.39 -16.63 -13.20
N VAL A 87 -3.52 -16.86 -13.88
CA VAL A 87 -4.73 -17.45 -13.28
C VAL A 87 -4.43 -18.86 -12.75
N GLU A 88 -3.74 -19.70 -13.53
CA GLU A 88 -3.35 -21.04 -13.06
C GLU A 88 -2.39 -20.98 -11.87
N THR A 89 -1.42 -20.07 -11.92
CA THR A 89 -0.50 -19.84 -10.79
C THR A 89 -1.26 -19.41 -9.52
N LEU A 90 -2.25 -18.51 -9.67
CA LEU A 90 -3.05 -18.02 -8.55
C LEU A 90 -3.97 -19.10 -7.96
N LYS A 91 -4.48 -20.04 -8.75
CA LYS A 91 -5.25 -21.19 -8.23
C LYS A 91 -4.42 -22.01 -7.25
N VAL A 92 -3.20 -22.39 -7.65
CA VAL A 92 -2.28 -23.15 -6.79
C VAL A 92 -1.94 -22.37 -5.51
N ARG A 93 -1.66 -21.07 -5.65
CA ARG A 93 -1.34 -20.19 -4.51
C ARG A 93 -2.51 -20.03 -3.54
N THR A 94 -3.71 -19.86 -4.07
CA THR A 94 -4.91 -19.71 -3.26
C THR A 94 -5.20 -20.99 -2.48
N GLN A 95 -4.98 -22.17 -3.09
CA GLN A 95 -5.09 -23.45 -2.40
C GLN A 95 -4.04 -23.61 -1.29
N GLU A 96 -2.79 -23.19 -1.54
CA GLU A 96 -1.73 -23.17 -0.53
C GLU A 96 -2.12 -22.29 0.67
N VAL A 97 -2.62 -21.08 0.42
CA VAL A 97 -3.12 -20.15 1.46
C VAL A 97 -4.31 -20.75 2.20
N ALA A 98 -5.28 -21.33 1.51
CA ALA A 98 -6.46 -21.95 2.13
C ALA A 98 -6.09 -23.11 3.06
N THR A 99 -5.05 -23.87 2.68
CA THR A 99 -4.56 -25.04 3.44
C THR A 99 -3.72 -24.62 4.64
N LYS A 100 -2.74 -23.72 4.43
CA LYS A 100 -1.80 -23.29 5.48
C LYS A 100 -2.38 -22.22 6.42
N ARG A 101 -3.34 -21.44 5.96
CA ARG A 101 -3.96 -20.32 6.69
C ARG A 101 -2.89 -19.42 7.31
N GLU A 102 -3.00 -19.12 8.60
CA GLU A 102 -2.08 -18.25 9.35
C GLU A 102 -0.64 -18.79 9.40
N ALA A 103 -0.47 -20.12 9.30
CA ALA A 103 0.86 -20.74 9.34
C ALA A 103 1.70 -20.42 8.11
N ILE A 104 1.11 -19.87 7.03
CA ILE A 104 1.88 -19.39 5.88
C ILE A 104 2.68 -18.12 6.21
N ILE A 105 2.24 -17.34 7.20
CA ILE A 105 2.84 -16.05 7.53
C ILE A 105 4.14 -16.29 8.31
N PRO A 106 5.30 -15.87 7.78
CA PRO A 106 6.58 -15.99 8.48
C PRO A 106 6.57 -15.23 9.80
N GLN A 107 7.09 -15.84 10.85
CA GLN A 107 7.21 -15.23 12.17
C GLN A 107 8.69 -15.18 12.56
N LEU A 108 9.15 -14.01 12.96
CA LEU A 108 10.56 -13.75 13.31
C LEU A 108 10.62 -13.01 14.64
N ASN A 109 11.73 -13.13 15.36
CA ASN A 109 11.97 -12.29 16.53
C ASN A 109 12.74 -11.03 16.14
N PHE A 110 12.41 -9.93 16.79
CA PHE A 110 13.12 -8.67 16.62
C PHE A 110 14.61 -8.79 16.98
N SER A 111 14.95 -9.60 17.99
CA SER A 111 16.33 -9.89 18.39
C SER A 111 17.16 -10.49 17.25
N ASP A 112 16.56 -11.39 16.46
CA ASP A 112 17.24 -12.05 15.34
C ASP A 112 17.53 -11.05 14.22
N ILE A 113 16.61 -10.10 13.99
CA ILE A 113 16.81 -9.00 13.05
C ILE A 113 17.92 -8.07 13.53
N GLN A 114 17.88 -7.69 14.81
CA GLN A 114 18.84 -6.78 15.41
C GLN A 114 20.27 -7.36 15.41
N ALA A 115 20.38 -8.67 15.60
CA ALA A 115 21.64 -9.41 15.50
C ALA A 115 22.08 -9.70 14.05
N GLY A 116 21.28 -9.36 13.03
CA GLY A 116 21.57 -9.68 11.63
C GLY A 116 21.46 -11.16 11.29
N ASN A 117 20.79 -11.96 12.14
CA ASN A 117 20.69 -13.41 12.04
C ASN A 117 19.37 -13.87 11.40
N VAL A 118 18.98 -13.24 10.27
CA VAL A 118 17.79 -13.64 9.53
C VAL A 118 18.19 -14.63 8.43
N SER A 119 17.64 -15.84 8.49
CA SER A 119 17.96 -16.87 7.50
C SER A 119 17.51 -16.47 6.08
N PRO A 120 18.23 -16.88 5.03
CA PRO A 120 17.79 -16.66 3.64
C PRO A 120 16.40 -17.24 3.34
N ALA A 121 16.06 -18.38 3.96
CA ALA A 121 14.74 -18.99 3.83
C ALA A 121 13.63 -18.09 4.40
N ASN A 122 13.87 -17.42 5.53
CA ASN A 122 12.92 -16.44 6.08
C ASN A 122 12.76 -15.25 5.14
N ILE A 123 13.86 -14.74 4.54
CA ILE A 123 13.79 -13.64 3.58
C ILE A 123 12.98 -14.04 2.34
N GLU A 124 13.19 -15.24 1.82
CA GLU A 124 12.43 -15.78 0.70
C GLU A 124 10.95 -15.95 1.06
N ALA A 125 10.66 -16.49 2.24
CA ALA A 125 9.29 -16.65 2.72
C ALA A 125 8.57 -15.30 2.82
N ILE A 126 9.23 -14.27 3.36
CA ILE A 126 8.69 -12.90 3.43
C ILE A 126 8.44 -12.34 2.01
N ARG A 127 9.38 -12.51 1.08
CA ARG A 127 9.20 -12.06 -0.31
C ARG A 127 8.03 -12.78 -1.00
N ARG A 128 7.83 -14.05 -0.66
CA ARG A 128 6.77 -14.89 -1.23
C ARG A 128 5.40 -14.52 -0.69
N THR A 129 5.27 -14.24 0.60
CA THR A 129 3.98 -13.89 1.24
C THR A 129 3.68 -12.40 1.20
N GLY A 130 4.70 -11.55 1.06
CA GLY A 130 4.59 -10.09 1.13
C GLY A 130 4.33 -9.54 2.54
N VAL A 131 4.27 -10.41 3.56
CA VAL A 131 3.92 -10.06 4.94
C VAL A 131 4.70 -10.92 5.94
N ALA A 132 4.89 -10.42 7.17
CA ALA A 132 5.55 -11.12 8.27
C ALA A 132 5.03 -10.63 9.63
N VAL A 133 5.17 -11.48 10.66
CA VAL A 133 4.97 -11.08 12.06
C VAL A 133 6.33 -10.97 12.73
N ILE A 134 6.63 -9.79 13.28
CA ILE A 134 7.85 -9.58 14.07
C ILE A 134 7.49 -9.55 15.55
N ARG A 135 8.00 -10.52 16.31
CA ARG A 135 7.74 -10.68 17.74
C ARG A 135 8.79 -9.95 18.57
N GLY A 136 8.37 -9.42 19.71
CA GLY A 136 9.28 -8.79 20.68
C GLY A 136 9.87 -7.46 20.23
N VAL A 137 9.20 -6.74 19.32
CA VAL A 137 9.61 -5.37 18.93
C VAL A 137 9.47 -4.39 20.11
N VAL A 138 8.36 -4.50 20.84
CA VAL A 138 8.10 -3.74 22.05
C VAL A 138 7.96 -4.74 23.21
N PRO A 139 8.61 -4.52 24.36
CA PRO A 139 8.41 -5.35 25.55
C PRO A 139 6.92 -5.36 25.95
N LYS A 140 6.46 -6.51 26.45
CA LYS A 140 5.03 -6.69 26.79
C LYS A 140 4.53 -5.62 27.77
N GLY A 141 5.28 -5.33 28.83
CA GLY A 141 4.87 -4.32 29.83
C GLY A 141 4.68 -2.94 29.21
N VAL A 142 5.63 -2.49 28.39
CA VAL A 142 5.52 -1.20 27.67
C VAL A 142 4.28 -1.17 26.76
N ALA A 143 3.97 -2.27 26.08
CA ALA A 143 2.77 -2.35 25.23
C ALA A 143 1.47 -2.32 26.05
N GLU A 144 1.47 -2.91 27.26
CA GLU A 144 0.34 -2.88 28.19
C GLU A 144 0.15 -1.48 28.79
N ASP A 145 1.23 -0.79 29.14
CA ASP A 145 1.20 0.60 29.63
C ASP A 145 0.66 1.56 28.56
N LEU A 146 1.17 1.47 27.33
CA LEU A 146 0.65 2.26 26.20
C LEU A 146 -0.84 2.01 25.94
N LEU A 147 -1.30 0.76 26.09
CA LEU A 147 -2.71 0.43 25.95
C LEU A 147 -3.54 1.04 27.09
N ALA A 148 -3.01 1.05 28.32
CA ALA A 148 -3.66 1.68 29.46
C ALA A 148 -3.77 3.20 29.27
N ASP A 149 -2.70 3.87 28.84
CA ASP A 149 -2.67 5.31 28.56
C ASP A 149 -3.73 5.69 27.51
N VAL A 150 -3.79 4.93 26.42
CA VAL A 150 -4.78 5.15 25.35
C VAL A 150 -6.20 4.96 25.87
N ARG A 151 -6.46 3.95 26.72
CA ARG A 151 -7.78 3.74 27.33
C ARG A 151 -8.16 4.88 28.27
N GLN A 152 -7.26 5.30 29.14
CA GLN A 152 -7.48 6.42 30.05
C GLN A 152 -7.76 7.72 29.27
N TYR A 153 -7.04 7.95 28.18
CA TYR A 153 -7.30 9.08 27.29
C TYR A 153 -8.71 9.02 26.68
N PHE A 154 -9.15 7.82 26.28
CA PHE A 154 -10.50 7.57 25.76
C PHE A 154 -11.61 7.75 26.81
N ASP A 155 -11.36 7.43 28.07
CA ASP A 155 -12.37 7.60 29.14
C ASP A 155 -12.63 9.08 29.46
N GLY A 156 -11.63 9.95 29.25
CA GLY A 156 -11.73 11.38 29.53
C GLY A 156 -12.32 12.25 28.40
N HIS A 157 -12.54 11.68 27.21
CA HIS A 157 -12.89 12.46 26.02
C HIS A 157 -13.90 11.71 25.14
N SER A 158 -14.82 12.45 24.49
CA SER A 158 -15.74 11.87 23.52
C SER A 158 -15.12 11.88 22.12
N PHE A 159 -15.18 10.74 21.43
CA PHE A 159 -14.65 10.61 20.07
C PHE A 159 -15.71 10.14 19.09
N THR A 160 -15.64 10.70 17.89
CA THR A 160 -16.32 10.19 16.71
C THR A 160 -15.42 9.16 16.04
N GLY A 161 -15.96 7.97 15.78
CA GLY A 161 -15.25 6.89 15.10
C GLY A 161 -16.14 6.26 14.03
N PHE A 162 -15.52 5.51 13.12
CA PHE A 162 -16.20 4.87 12.00
C PHE A 162 -16.07 3.33 12.08
N PRO A 163 -17.14 2.56 11.85
CA PRO A 163 -18.54 3.00 11.68
C PRO A 163 -19.12 3.58 12.99
N SER A 164 -20.00 4.59 12.89
CA SER A 164 -20.53 5.30 14.06
C SER A 164 -21.48 4.47 14.92
N ASP A 165 -22.08 3.44 14.33
CA ASP A 165 -23.08 2.52 14.88
C ASP A 165 -22.51 1.15 15.29
N ALA A 166 -21.20 0.94 15.15
CA ALA A 166 -20.54 -0.30 15.50
C ALA A 166 -19.90 -0.26 16.90
N GLU A 167 -19.87 -1.40 17.58
CA GLU A 167 -19.10 -1.59 18.83
C GLU A 167 -17.59 -1.40 18.60
N LYS A 168 -17.09 -1.79 17.41
CA LYS A 168 -15.71 -1.62 16.99
C LYS A 168 -15.60 -0.42 16.06
N LYS A 169 -14.87 0.61 16.49
CA LYS A 169 -14.70 1.87 15.76
C LYS A 169 -13.23 2.14 15.48
N VAL A 170 -12.96 2.71 14.31
CA VAL A 170 -11.66 3.32 13.99
C VAL A 170 -11.73 4.79 14.40
N VAL A 171 -10.80 5.23 15.24
CA VAL A 171 -10.66 6.63 15.68
C VAL A 171 -9.37 7.19 15.08
N ALA A 172 -9.45 8.36 14.46
CA ALA A 172 -8.31 9.02 13.85
C ALA A 172 -7.60 9.94 14.86
N LEU A 173 -6.66 9.39 15.63
CA LEU A 173 -5.85 10.13 16.59
C LEU A 173 -4.45 10.39 16.01
N VAL A 174 -4.13 11.65 15.72
CA VAL A 174 -2.85 12.06 15.11
C VAL A 174 -2.22 13.19 15.94
N GLN A 175 -2.12 12.98 17.25
CA GLN A 175 -1.23 13.70 18.17
C GLN A 175 -1.47 13.16 19.59
N SER A 176 -0.89 12.00 19.91
CA SER A 176 -0.50 11.74 21.30
C SER A 176 0.92 12.26 21.45
N SER A 177 1.08 13.58 21.51
CA SER A 177 2.37 14.16 21.85
C SER A 177 2.81 13.55 23.17
N SER A 178 3.99 12.95 23.15
CA SER A 178 4.77 12.53 24.30
C SER A 178 4.95 13.71 25.26
N ASN A 179 3.96 13.92 26.12
CA ASN A 179 4.04 14.70 27.35
C ASN A 179 3.19 13.94 28.38
N LEU A 180 3.59 12.70 28.62
CA LEU A 180 3.47 12.03 29.91
C LEU A 180 4.89 12.00 30.50
#